data_AF-A0A7C6RUA2-F1
#
_entry.id   AF-A0A7C6RUA2-F1
#
_cell.length_a   1.000
_cell.length_b   1.000
_cell.length_c   1.000
_cell.angle_alpha   90.00
_cell.angle_beta   90.00
_cell.angle_gamma   90.00
#
_symmetry.space_group_name_H-M   'P 1'
#
loop_
_entity.id
_entity.type
_entity.pdbx_description
1 polymer ?
#
loop_
_entity_poly.entity_id
_entity_poly.type
_entity_poly.pdbx_seq_one_letter_code
_entity_poly.pdbx_strand_id
1 'polypeptide(L)'
;MDFDLYPAFLENLEAMAVSRQERILIAVSGGPDSMALLHLFYRWNPRKIGAFHLNHGFRETAARDAAFVRDYCGELSIPVEIQQYDINRYLAVSGESKQQGARKIRYQLLKNFAEAGGYHRIALGHHADDQAETVLMRFLRGAGLQGLGGIPMQRGMFIRPLLTVFKEEILGYCQGFGIPSVQDETNLEPIYMRNKVRQELLPLLAQEYNPEIVPRLVQLADLAREDELELQSQAESICRKHLRWQHGQLVFPRRRFMELSTAMQRRVLRRLLEIYRGHLRQITFLHVEQWRRQILENTSFQLSLPHVWVSGNVEYIFVGAFSGEKWEPVELTVPGQVKVGGFTVRAELWERGSLPPRTEDSEDFDLAGLKLPLVVRTRREGDRLRPFGGAGTKKVKDLLIDARIPVQIRDFLPLICDQEGILWIPTVRRSDRAALSDSTAQVLRITNVSANVSHS
;
A
#
# COMPACT_ATOMS: atom_id res chain seq x y z
N MET A 1 36.53 2.93 -30.18
CA MET A 1 35.24 3.63 -30.34
C MET A 1 34.88 4.11 -28.95
N ASP A 2 34.97 5.42 -28.70
CA ASP A 2 34.91 5.94 -27.33
C ASP A 2 33.49 5.99 -26.74
N PHE A 3 32.51 5.50 -27.51
CA PHE A 3 31.08 5.48 -27.16
C PHE A 3 30.42 4.10 -27.33
N ASP A 4 31.15 2.98 -27.30
CA ASP A 4 30.47 1.66 -27.33
C ASP A 4 29.72 1.40 -26.01
N LEU A 5 28.39 1.57 -26.04
CA LEU A 5 27.49 1.39 -24.90
C LEU A 5 27.32 -0.06 -24.42
N TYR A 6 27.85 -1.05 -25.15
CA TYR A 6 27.58 -2.46 -24.87
C TYR A 6 28.01 -2.94 -23.47
N PRO A 7 29.16 -2.50 -22.89
CA PRO A 7 29.53 -2.88 -21.52
C PRO A 7 28.51 -2.38 -20.47
N ALA A 8 28.18 -1.09 -20.48
CA ALA A 8 27.19 -0.51 -19.56
C ALA A 8 25.78 -1.11 -19.77
N PHE A 9 25.43 -1.43 -21.02
CA PHE A 9 24.19 -2.15 -21.33
C PHE A 9 24.16 -3.56 -20.72
N LEU A 10 25.27 -4.32 -20.76
CA LEU A 10 25.36 -5.64 -20.12
C LEU A 10 25.21 -5.55 -18.60
N GLU A 11 25.94 -4.64 -17.96
CA GLU A 11 25.87 -4.38 -16.52
C GLU A 11 24.43 -4.02 -16.09
N ASN A 12 23.76 -3.14 -16.84
CA ASN A 12 22.36 -2.79 -16.62
C ASN A 12 21.39 -3.99 -16.77
N LEU A 13 21.64 -4.90 -17.71
CA LEU A 13 20.84 -6.13 -17.86
C LEU A 13 21.05 -7.10 -16.69
N GLU A 14 22.28 -7.23 -16.21
CA GLU A 14 22.61 -8.05 -15.04
C GLU A 14 21.97 -7.49 -13.76
N ALA A 15 22.03 -6.18 -13.54
CA ALA A 15 21.35 -5.49 -12.43
C ALA A 15 19.81 -5.65 -12.46
N MET A 16 19.21 -5.82 -13.64
CA MET A 16 17.78 -6.12 -13.82
C MET A 16 17.47 -7.63 -13.85
N ALA A 17 18.47 -8.49 -13.63
CA ALA A 17 18.38 -9.95 -13.73
C ALA A 17 17.71 -10.42 -15.04
N VAL A 18 18.10 -9.83 -16.18
CA VAL A 18 17.57 -10.17 -17.50
C VAL A 18 18.44 -11.26 -18.14
N SER A 19 17.89 -12.46 -18.27
CA SER A 19 18.60 -13.64 -18.78
C SER A 19 18.54 -13.76 -20.30
N ARG A 20 19.58 -14.34 -20.92
CA ARG A 20 19.63 -14.65 -22.37
C ARG A 20 18.54 -15.64 -22.84
N GLN A 21 17.78 -16.25 -21.93
CA GLN A 21 16.68 -17.17 -22.28
C GLN A 21 15.35 -16.42 -22.52
N GLU A 22 15.16 -15.27 -21.85
CA GLU A 22 13.98 -14.42 -21.96
C GLU A 22 13.79 -13.87 -23.38
N ARG A 23 12.54 -13.68 -23.78
CA ARG A 23 12.18 -12.95 -25.01
C ARG A 23 11.88 -11.49 -24.68
N ILE A 24 12.51 -10.55 -25.37
CA ILE A 24 12.42 -9.12 -25.09
C ILE A 24 11.67 -8.42 -26.22
N LEU A 25 10.58 -7.71 -25.90
CA LEU A 25 9.91 -6.80 -26.82
C LEU A 25 10.53 -5.41 -26.68
N ILE A 26 10.90 -4.76 -27.77
CA ILE A 26 11.57 -3.45 -27.75
C ILE A 26 10.60 -2.41 -28.30
N ALA A 27 10.28 -1.38 -27.51
CA ALA A 27 9.43 -0.30 -27.98
C ALA A 27 10.25 0.69 -28.82
N VAL A 28 10.02 0.70 -30.13
CA VAL A 28 10.79 1.49 -31.11
C VAL A 28 9.97 2.69 -31.58
N SER A 29 10.44 3.90 -31.32
CA SER A 29 9.81 5.14 -31.84
C SER A 29 10.38 5.58 -33.18
N GLY A 30 11.56 5.07 -33.56
CA GLY A 30 12.35 5.55 -34.71
C GLY A 30 13.38 6.62 -34.33
N GLY A 31 13.24 7.24 -33.15
CA GLY A 31 14.24 8.15 -32.58
C GLY A 31 15.48 7.44 -32.02
N PRO A 32 16.61 8.16 -31.90
CA PRO A 32 17.95 7.58 -31.65
C PRO A 32 18.01 6.67 -30.41
N ASP A 33 17.34 7.03 -29.32
CA ASP A 33 17.37 6.24 -28.06
C ASP A 33 16.76 4.85 -28.25
N SER A 34 15.72 4.76 -29.07
CA SER A 34 15.02 3.51 -29.36
C SER A 34 15.75 2.66 -30.40
N MET A 35 16.46 3.30 -31.34
CA MET A 35 17.27 2.62 -32.36
C MET A 35 18.58 2.09 -31.77
N ALA A 36 19.25 2.86 -30.91
CA ALA A 36 20.40 2.40 -30.12
C ALA A 36 20.03 1.20 -29.25
N LEU A 37 18.89 1.27 -28.54
CA LEU A 37 18.38 0.17 -27.73
C LEU A 37 18.09 -1.09 -28.56
N LEU A 38 17.47 -0.94 -29.74
CA LEU A 38 17.21 -2.04 -30.66
C LEU A 38 18.51 -2.71 -31.11
N HIS A 39 19.50 -1.91 -31.51
CA HIS A 39 20.80 -2.40 -31.97
C HIS A 39 21.62 -3.07 -30.85
N LEU A 40 21.60 -2.54 -29.62
CA LEU A 40 22.25 -3.17 -28.46
C LEU A 40 21.62 -4.54 -28.14
N PHE A 41 20.30 -4.66 -28.21
CA PHE A 41 19.61 -5.94 -28.07
C PHE A 41 19.87 -6.90 -29.24
N TYR A 42 20.02 -6.40 -30.46
CA TYR A 42 20.44 -7.19 -31.62
C TYR A 42 21.85 -7.76 -31.44
N ARG A 43 22.82 -6.94 -31.00
CA ARG A 43 24.17 -7.42 -30.63
C ARG A 43 24.15 -8.42 -29.48
N TRP A 44 23.23 -8.24 -28.52
CA TRP A 44 23.09 -9.12 -27.37
C TRP A 44 22.54 -10.49 -27.75
N ASN A 45 21.32 -10.56 -28.28
CA ASN A 45 20.67 -11.83 -28.65
C ASN A 45 19.58 -11.64 -29.74
N PRO A 46 19.93 -11.70 -31.04
CA PRO A 46 19.00 -11.38 -32.11
C PRO A 46 17.86 -12.40 -32.25
N ARG A 47 18.04 -13.63 -31.74
CA ARG A 47 17.03 -14.71 -31.80
C ARG A 47 15.93 -14.61 -30.75
N LYS A 48 16.04 -13.68 -29.80
CA LYS A 48 15.14 -13.56 -28.64
C LYS A 48 14.48 -12.19 -28.55
N ILE A 49 14.56 -11.38 -29.59
CA ILE A 49 14.03 -10.02 -29.59
C ILE A 49 12.90 -9.87 -30.61
N GLY A 50 12.06 -8.86 -30.40
CA GLY A 50 11.11 -8.36 -31.38
C GLY A 50 10.89 -6.87 -31.16
N ALA A 51 10.53 -6.14 -32.21
CA ALA A 51 10.25 -4.71 -32.17
C ALA A 51 8.74 -4.44 -32.16
N PHE A 52 8.32 -3.37 -31.49
CA PHE A 52 6.95 -2.87 -31.51
C PHE A 52 6.98 -1.35 -31.72
N HIS A 53 6.37 -0.89 -32.80
CA HIS A 53 6.16 0.52 -33.10
C HIS A 53 4.68 0.87 -32.98
N LEU A 54 4.37 1.95 -32.27
CA LEU A 54 3.01 2.47 -32.15
C LEU A 54 2.89 3.79 -32.89
N ASN A 55 2.23 3.75 -34.06
CA ASN A 55 1.85 4.93 -34.80
C ASN A 55 0.61 5.57 -34.14
N HIS A 56 0.79 6.79 -33.61
CA HIS A 56 -0.24 7.55 -32.88
C HIS A 56 -1.19 8.33 -33.79
N GLY A 57 -0.97 8.35 -35.11
CA GLY A 57 -1.82 9.05 -36.09
C GLY A 57 -1.78 10.58 -36.04
N PHE A 58 -0.93 11.19 -35.20
CA PHE A 58 -0.87 12.65 -34.99
C PHE A 58 0.07 13.41 -35.93
N ARG A 59 0.88 12.72 -36.75
CA ARG A 59 1.85 13.35 -37.68
C ARG A 59 1.64 12.86 -39.09
N GLU A 60 1.85 13.75 -40.06
CA GLU A 60 1.98 13.40 -41.48
C GLU A 60 3.19 12.47 -41.72
N THR A 61 4.25 12.60 -40.94
CA THR A 61 5.45 11.72 -41.01
C THR A 61 5.21 10.31 -40.47
N ALA A 62 4.13 10.04 -39.73
CA ALA A 62 4.03 8.79 -38.97
C ALA A 62 3.98 7.52 -39.84
N ALA A 63 3.56 7.64 -41.09
CA ALA A 63 3.68 6.55 -42.08
C ALA A 63 5.14 6.29 -42.51
N ARG A 64 5.94 7.34 -42.64
CA ARG A 64 7.38 7.28 -42.94
C ARG A 64 8.16 6.71 -41.77
N ASP A 65 7.87 7.14 -40.55
CA ASP A 65 8.52 6.66 -39.31
C ASP A 65 8.26 5.15 -39.13
N ALA A 66 7.02 4.71 -39.39
CA ALA A 66 6.63 3.30 -39.35
C ALA A 66 7.23 2.45 -40.48
N ALA A 67 7.42 3.02 -41.68
CA ALA A 67 8.14 2.36 -42.77
C ALA A 67 9.62 2.19 -42.43
N PHE A 68 10.28 3.27 -42.00
CA PHE A 68 11.67 3.29 -41.57
C PHE A 68 12.00 2.23 -40.52
N VAL A 69 11.18 2.10 -39.47
CA VAL A 69 11.37 1.07 -38.43
C VAL A 69 11.16 -0.34 -39.00
N ARG A 70 10.20 -0.52 -39.92
CA ARG A 70 9.96 -1.82 -40.57
C ARG A 70 11.15 -2.24 -41.42
N ASP A 71 11.69 -1.33 -42.22
CA ASP A 71 12.78 -1.60 -43.17
C ASP A 71 14.06 -1.96 -42.40
N TYR A 72 14.43 -1.18 -41.39
CA TYR A 72 15.58 -1.46 -40.51
C TYR A 72 15.44 -2.79 -39.74
N CYS A 73 14.24 -3.13 -39.26
CA CYS A 73 14.01 -4.45 -38.64
C CYS A 73 14.10 -5.58 -39.67
N GLY A 74 13.67 -5.35 -40.92
CA GLY A 74 13.78 -6.30 -42.03
C GLY A 74 15.23 -6.62 -42.38
N GLU A 75 16.08 -5.60 -42.51
CA GLU A 75 17.53 -5.76 -42.74
C GLU A 75 18.19 -6.64 -41.66
N LEU A 76 17.80 -6.46 -40.40
CA LEU A 76 18.32 -7.23 -39.26
C LEU A 76 17.58 -8.56 -39.00
N SER A 77 16.59 -8.91 -39.81
CA SER A 77 15.71 -10.08 -39.62
C SER A 77 15.01 -10.13 -38.25
N ILE A 78 14.66 -8.97 -37.68
CA ILE A 78 13.98 -8.83 -36.40
C ILE A 78 12.46 -8.80 -36.63
N PRO A 79 11.66 -9.66 -35.97
CA PRO A 79 10.19 -9.58 -36.04
C PRO A 79 9.70 -8.23 -35.52
N VAL A 80 8.90 -7.52 -36.31
CA VAL A 80 8.39 -6.18 -35.99
C VAL A 80 6.87 -6.10 -36.14
N GLU A 81 6.20 -5.61 -35.09
CA GLU A 81 4.79 -5.24 -35.13
C GLU A 81 4.66 -3.72 -35.28
N ILE A 82 3.87 -3.29 -36.27
CA ILE A 82 3.56 -1.88 -36.54
C ILE A 82 2.07 -1.70 -36.27
N GLN A 83 1.71 -1.19 -35.09
CA GLN A 83 0.31 -0.96 -34.74
C GLN A 83 -0.05 0.52 -34.93
N GLN A 84 -1.19 0.79 -35.56
CA GLN A 84 -1.78 2.12 -35.65
C GLN A 84 -2.96 2.22 -34.68
N TYR A 85 -3.05 3.30 -33.90
CA TYR A 85 -4.12 3.47 -32.93
C TYR A 85 -4.68 4.90 -32.91
N ASP A 86 -5.96 5.05 -33.22
CA ASP A 86 -6.66 6.34 -33.09
C ASP A 86 -6.95 6.66 -31.62
N ILE A 87 -6.12 7.52 -31.05
CA ILE A 87 -6.25 7.99 -29.68
C ILE A 87 -7.52 8.84 -29.48
N ASN A 88 -8.02 9.54 -30.50
CA ASN A 88 -9.23 10.37 -30.35
C ASN A 88 -10.45 9.50 -30.02
N ARG A 89 -10.59 8.35 -30.69
CA ARG A 89 -11.65 7.37 -30.42
C ARG A 89 -11.60 6.81 -28.99
N TYR A 90 -10.41 6.57 -28.43
CA TYR A 90 -10.28 6.12 -27.03
C TYR A 90 -10.63 7.23 -26.01
N LEU A 91 -10.23 8.48 -26.30
CA LEU A 91 -10.49 9.61 -25.40
C LEU A 91 -11.98 9.98 -25.33
N ALA A 92 -12.69 9.88 -26.46
CA ALA A 92 -14.14 10.07 -26.51
C ALA A 92 -14.93 9.07 -25.63
N VAL A 93 -14.38 7.87 -25.38
CA VAL A 93 -15.03 6.81 -24.59
C VAL A 93 -14.59 6.80 -23.12
N SER A 94 -13.35 7.24 -22.83
CA SER A 94 -12.76 7.10 -21.49
C SER A 94 -12.95 8.31 -20.57
N GLY A 95 -13.18 9.51 -21.11
CA GLY A 95 -13.26 10.75 -20.32
C GLY A 95 -11.95 11.17 -19.63
N GLU A 96 -10.86 10.44 -19.86
CA GLU A 96 -9.53 10.78 -19.34
C GLU A 96 -8.93 11.98 -20.10
N SER A 97 -8.04 12.75 -19.46
CA SER A 97 -7.32 13.80 -20.17
C SER A 97 -6.46 13.22 -21.30
N LYS A 98 -6.39 13.92 -22.45
CA LYS A 98 -5.75 13.43 -23.68
C LYS A 98 -4.38 12.77 -23.42
N GLN A 99 -3.59 13.42 -22.59
CA GLN A 99 -2.23 13.06 -22.21
C GLN A 99 -2.14 11.77 -21.37
N GLN A 100 -2.99 11.61 -20.35
CA GLN A 100 -2.97 10.44 -19.48
C GLN A 100 -3.52 9.21 -20.21
N GLY A 101 -4.60 9.38 -20.96
CA GLY A 101 -5.17 8.33 -21.81
C GLY A 101 -4.16 7.81 -22.83
N ALA A 102 -3.51 8.70 -23.59
CA ALA A 102 -2.50 8.34 -24.59
C ALA A 102 -1.31 7.56 -24.01
N ARG A 103 -0.79 7.95 -22.84
CA ARG A 103 0.30 7.23 -22.18
C ARG A 103 -0.16 5.87 -21.64
N LYS A 104 -1.35 5.81 -21.05
CA LYS A 104 -1.93 4.58 -20.49
C LYS A 104 -2.20 3.55 -21.58
N ILE A 105 -2.80 3.95 -22.71
CA ILE A 105 -3.06 3.02 -23.81
C ILE A 105 -1.78 2.53 -24.49
N ARG A 106 -0.75 3.38 -24.68
CA ARG A 106 0.56 2.94 -25.20
C ARG A 106 1.14 1.80 -24.37
N TYR A 107 1.12 1.93 -23.04
CA TYR A 107 1.62 0.88 -22.14
C TYR A 107 0.72 -0.36 -22.15
N GLN A 108 -0.60 -0.21 -22.29
CA GLN A 108 -1.53 -1.33 -22.36
C GLN A 108 -1.39 -2.12 -23.66
N LEU A 109 -1.26 -1.46 -24.81
CA LEU A 109 -1.06 -2.12 -26.12
C LEU A 109 0.26 -2.89 -26.15
N LEU A 110 1.36 -2.25 -25.71
CA LEU A 110 2.66 -2.90 -25.53
C LEU A 110 2.56 -4.14 -24.63
N LYS A 111 1.85 -4.04 -23.50
CA LYS A 111 1.66 -5.16 -22.56
C LYS A 111 0.86 -6.30 -23.19
N ASN A 112 -0.28 -5.99 -23.81
CA ASN A 112 -1.14 -6.99 -24.45
C ASN A 112 -0.39 -7.74 -25.56
N PHE A 113 0.37 -7.02 -26.40
CA PHE A 113 1.16 -7.64 -27.47
C PHE A 113 2.31 -8.48 -26.91
N ALA A 114 3.01 -7.99 -25.88
CA ALA A 114 4.08 -8.74 -25.22
C ALA A 114 3.56 -10.06 -24.63
N GLU A 115 2.43 -10.03 -23.91
CA GLU A 115 1.82 -11.21 -23.29
C GLU A 115 1.31 -12.20 -24.34
N ALA A 116 0.58 -11.74 -25.37
CA ALA A 116 0.13 -12.60 -26.46
C ALA A 116 1.28 -13.20 -27.28
N GLY A 117 2.36 -12.43 -27.47
CA GLY A 117 3.54 -12.85 -28.22
C GLY A 117 4.51 -13.75 -27.46
N GLY A 118 4.31 -13.99 -26.16
CA GLY A 118 5.22 -14.77 -25.31
C GLY A 118 6.53 -14.04 -24.97
N TYR A 119 6.49 -12.71 -24.89
CA TYR A 119 7.61 -11.88 -24.44
C TYR A 119 7.61 -11.74 -22.92
N HIS A 120 8.79 -11.86 -22.32
CA HIS A 120 9.00 -11.86 -20.89
C HIS A 120 9.21 -10.44 -20.36
N ARG A 121 9.82 -9.57 -21.17
CA ARG A 121 10.13 -8.17 -20.83
C ARG A 121 9.76 -7.23 -21.98
N ILE A 122 9.56 -5.95 -21.64
CA ILE A 122 9.37 -4.84 -22.58
C ILE A 122 10.44 -3.79 -22.31
N ALA A 123 11.37 -3.60 -23.24
CA ALA A 123 12.43 -2.61 -23.14
C ALA A 123 11.99 -1.24 -23.69
N LEU A 124 12.29 -0.18 -22.93
CA LEU A 124 11.99 1.21 -23.27
C LEU A 124 13.29 2.03 -23.25
N GLY A 125 13.54 2.81 -24.31
CA GLY A 125 14.71 3.69 -24.44
C GLY A 125 14.66 4.96 -23.59
N HIS A 126 14.40 4.83 -22.28
CA HIS A 126 14.59 5.96 -21.36
C HIS A 126 16.05 6.06 -20.93
N HIS A 127 16.58 7.27 -20.85
CA HIS A 127 17.99 7.56 -20.61
C HIS A 127 18.23 8.46 -19.38
N ALA A 128 19.49 8.77 -19.06
CA ALA A 128 19.89 9.53 -17.87
C ALA A 128 19.28 10.95 -17.82
N ASP A 129 19.12 11.61 -18.95
CA ASP A 129 18.48 12.93 -19.03
C ASP A 129 16.96 12.85 -18.75
N ASP A 130 16.28 11.79 -19.24
CA ASP A 130 14.88 11.52 -18.87
C ASP A 130 14.73 11.33 -17.34
N GLN A 131 15.76 10.75 -16.70
CA GLN A 131 15.83 10.61 -15.25
C GLN A 131 15.96 11.98 -14.58
N ALA A 132 16.94 12.79 -14.95
CA ALA A 132 17.14 14.14 -14.40
C ALA A 132 15.89 15.04 -14.54
N GLU A 133 15.25 15.03 -15.71
CA GLU A 133 13.97 15.71 -15.93
C GLU A 133 12.86 15.22 -14.99
N THR A 134 12.79 13.89 -14.79
CA THR A 134 11.77 13.27 -13.95
C THR A 134 11.98 13.60 -12.48
N VAL A 135 13.22 13.62 -12.01
CA VAL A 135 13.59 14.05 -10.65
C VAL A 135 13.19 15.51 -10.45
N LEU A 136 13.61 16.40 -11.34
CA LEU A 136 13.35 17.84 -11.21
C LEU A 136 11.85 18.16 -11.30
N MET A 137 11.10 17.53 -12.22
CA MET A 137 9.64 17.66 -12.28
C MET A 137 8.93 17.16 -11.02
N ARG A 138 9.47 16.16 -10.32
CA ARG A 138 8.89 15.63 -9.08
C ARG A 138 9.26 16.47 -7.86
N PHE A 139 10.51 16.95 -7.81
CA PHE A 139 10.96 17.93 -6.82
C PHE A 139 10.08 19.19 -6.84
N LEU A 140 9.85 19.78 -8.02
CA LEU A 140 8.97 20.95 -8.20
C LEU A 140 7.49 20.69 -7.82
N ARG A 141 7.08 19.42 -7.68
CA ARG A 141 5.74 19.01 -7.20
C ARG A 141 5.72 18.65 -5.72
N GLY A 142 6.80 18.90 -4.98
CA GLY A 142 6.92 18.60 -3.55
C GLY A 142 6.99 17.10 -3.23
N ALA A 143 7.53 16.28 -4.14
CA ALA A 143 7.65 14.85 -3.90
C ALA A 143 8.77 14.53 -2.88
N GLY A 144 8.49 13.61 -1.95
CA GLY A 144 9.51 13.06 -1.03
C GLY A 144 10.42 12.02 -1.69
N LEU A 145 11.21 11.32 -0.87
CA LEU A 145 12.25 10.37 -1.28
C LEU A 145 11.81 9.37 -2.37
N GLN A 146 10.68 8.68 -2.18
CA GLN A 146 10.06 7.79 -3.18
C GLN A 146 9.82 8.45 -4.55
N GLY A 147 9.54 9.74 -4.58
CA GLY A 147 9.43 10.52 -5.81
C GLY A 147 10.78 10.90 -6.38
N LEU A 148 11.73 11.32 -5.54
CA LEU A 148 13.10 11.65 -5.97
C LEU A 148 13.84 10.44 -6.55
N GLY A 149 13.52 9.21 -6.12
CA GLY A 149 14.01 7.96 -6.70
C GLY A 149 13.72 7.74 -8.21
N GLY A 150 12.98 8.67 -8.83
CA GLY A 150 12.93 8.83 -10.27
C GLY A 150 12.15 7.76 -11.04
N ILE A 151 12.51 7.59 -12.31
CA ILE A 151 12.15 6.43 -13.13
C ILE A 151 12.90 5.21 -12.55
N PRO A 152 12.24 4.07 -12.26
CA PRO A 152 12.95 2.85 -11.89
C PRO A 152 13.45 2.12 -13.15
N MET A 153 14.61 1.45 -13.07
CA MET A 153 15.13 0.63 -14.17
C MET A 153 14.10 -0.44 -14.58
N GLN A 154 13.57 -1.18 -13.61
CA GLN A 154 12.54 -2.22 -13.79
C GLN A 154 11.21 -1.84 -13.12
N ARG A 155 10.08 -2.16 -13.78
CA ARG A 155 8.74 -2.13 -13.17
C ARG A 155 7.84 -3.18 -13.80
N GLY A 156 7.62 -4.30 -13.10
CA GLY A 156 6.99 -5.49 -13.70
C GLY A 156 7.84 -5.97 -14.87
N MET A 157 7.22 -6.24 -16.01
CA MET A 157 7.92 -6.63 -17.24
C MET A 157 8.66 -5.47 -17.94
N PHE A 158 8.41 -4.20 -17.59
CA PHE A 158 9.04 -3.06 -18.26
C PHE A 158 10.45 -2.79 -17.73
N ILE A 159 11.46 -2.83 -18.61
CA ILE A 159 12.89 -2.59 -18.33
C ILE A 159 13.41 -1.35 -19.08
N ARG A 160 14.48 -0.73 -18.58
CA ARG A 160 15.11 0.49 -19.14
C ARG A 160 16.64 0.37 -19.15
N PRO A 161 17.22 -0.38 -20.11
CA PRO A 161 18.66 -0.68 -20.12
C PRO A 161 19.59 0.51 -20.40
N LEU A 162 19.04 1.68 -20.79
CA LEU A 162 19.81 2.90 -21.06
C LEU A 162 19.70 3.93 -19.93
N LEU A 163 19.07 3.61 -18.80
CA LEU A 163 18.70 4.64 -17.81
C LEU A 163 19.90 5.33 -17.13
N THR A 164 21.08 4.71 -17.16
CA THR A 164 22.36 5.26 -16.67
C THR A 164 23.21 5.90 -17.78
N VAL A 165 22.78 5.83 -19.05
CA VAL A 165 23.49 6.34 -20.23
C VAL A 165 22.96 7.73 -20.58
N PHE A 166 23.86 8.67 -20.90
CA PHE A 166 23.53 10.04 -21.28
C PHE A 166 23.18 10.18 -22.76
N LYS A 167 22.39 11.20 -23.10
CA LYS A 167 21.94 11.46 -24.47
C LYS A 167 23.09 11.59 -25.47
N GLU A 168 24.18 12.24 -25.07
CA GLU A 168 25.36 12.47 -25.91
C GLU A 168 26.05 11.15 -26.27
N GLU A 169 26.16 10.22 -25.33
CA GLU A 169 26.73 8.88 -25.57
C GLU A 169 25.85 8.05 -26.51
N ILE A 170 24.52 8.17 -26.40
CA ILE A 170 23.57 7.53 -27.35
C ILE A 170 23.75 8.08 -28.77
N LEU A 171 23.96 9.39 -28.92
CA LEU A 171 24.21 10.00 -30.23
C LEU A 171 25.57 9.56 -30.80
N GLY A 172 26.63 9.54 -29.97
CA GLY A 172 27.95 9.03 -30.34
C GLY A 172 27.92 7.54 -30.72
N TYR A 173 27.12 6.73 -30.02
CA TYR A 173 26.90 5.32 -30.34
C TYR A 173 26.21 5.15 -31.71
N CYS A 174 25.11 5.87 -31.94
CA CYS A 174 24.41 5.81 -33.22
C CYS A 174 25.31 6.24 -34.39
N GLN A 175 26.09 7.32 -34.21
CA GLN A 175 27.04 7.77 -35.23
C GLN A 175 28.16 6.74 -35.46
N GLY A 176 28.77 6.20 -34.39
CA GLY A 176 29.89 5.27 -34.48
C GLY A 176 29.55 3.91 -35.08
N PHE A 177 28.31 3.45 -34.92
CA PHE A 177 27.80 2.20 -35.52
C PHE A 177 26.97 2.42 -36.80
N GLY A 178 26.84 3.65 -37.29
CA GLY A 178 26.06 3.96 -38.49
C GLY A 178 24.55 3.67 -38.34
N ILE A 179 24.02 3.73 -37.12
CA ILE A 179 22.61 3.43 -36.82
C ILE A 179 21.75 4.60 -37.30
N PRO A 180 20.87 4.40 -38.29
CA PRO A 180 19.98 5.47 -38.73
C PRO A 180 18.94 5.76 -37.64
N SER A 181 18.50 7.01 -37.56
CA SER A 181 17.36 7.40 -36.71
C SER A 181 16.65 8.61 -37.29
N VAL A 182 15.36 8.72 -37.00
CA VAL A 182 14.55 9.88 -37.37
C VAL A 182 14.72 10.93 -36.27
N GLN A 183 15.03 12.18 -36.64
CA GLN A 183 14.97 13.29 -35.69
C GLN A 183 13.50 13.59 -35.37
N ASP A 184 13.18 13.62 -34.09
CA ASP A 184 11.82 13.60 -33.56
C ASP A 184 11.20 15.01 -33.61
N GLU A 185 10.87 15.49 -34.81
CA GLU A 185 10.19 16.78 -35.00
C GLU A 185 8.76 16.73 -34.41
N THR A 186 8.42 17.78 -33.67
CA THR A 186 7.13 17.96 -32.97
C THR A 186 6.84 16.93 -31.87
N ASN A 187 7.26 17.25 -30.65
CA ASN A 187 6.51 16.78 -29.50
C ASN A 187 5.08 17.31 -29.61
N LEU A 188 4.11 16.41 -29.48
CA LEU A 188 2.70 16.58 -29.10
C LEU A 188 2.28 15.29 -28.35
N GLU A 189 1.78 15.30 -27.11
CA GLU A 189 1.58 16.41 -26.15
C GLU A 189 1.51 15.81 -24.71
N PRO A 190 2.50 16.09 -23.83
CA PRO A 190 2.27 16.63 -22.47
C PRO A 190 3.35 17.64 -22.05
N ILE A 191 3.45 18.71 -22.84
CA ILE A 191 4.69 19.38 -23.19
C ILE A 191 5.13 20.44 -22.20
N TYR A 192 4.20 21.27 -21.74
CA TYR A 192 4.57 22.54 -21.12
C TYR A 192 5.49 22.40 -19.90
N MET A 193 5.34 21.38 -19.05
CA MET A 193 6.29 21.21 -17.95
C MET A 193 7.54 20.45 -18.38
N ARG A 194 7.41 19.37 -19.16
CA ARG A 194 8.55 18.49 -19.48
C ARG A 194 9.51 19.15 -20.47
N ASN A 195 8.99 19.76 -21.53
CA ASN A 195 9.79 20.46 -22.52
C ASN A 195 10.42 21.71 -21.92
N LYS A 196 9.72 22.48 -21.06
CA LYS A 196 10.37 23.58 -20.31
C LYS A 196 11.51 23.08 -19.43
N VAL A 197 11.33 21.94 -18.75
CA VAL A 197 12.43 21.33 -17.98
C VAL A 197 13.61 20.94 -18.88
N ARG A 198 13.36 20.31 -20.04
CA ARG A 198 14.39 19.87 -21.00
C ARG A 198 15.09 21.00 -21.76
N GLN A 199 14.35 22.02 -22.19
CA GLN A 199 14.79 23.04 -23.16
C GLN A 199 15.12 24.39 -22.50
N GLU A 200 14.55 24.70 -21.34
CA GLU A 200 14.77 25.97 -20.64
C GLU A 200 15.52 25.73 -19.32
N LEU A 201 14.94 24.96 -18.39
CA LEU A 201 15.40 24.91 -16.99
C LEU A 201 16.68 24.08 -16.78
N LEU A 202 16.79 22.87 -17.34
CA LEU A 202 18.03 22.08 -17.22
C LEU A 202 19.22 22.75 -17.92
N PRO A 203 19.10 23.30 -19.14
CA PRO A 203 20.16 24.10 -19.76
C PRO A 203 20.55 25.32 -18.92
N LEU A 204 19.58 26.08 -18.39
CA LEU A 204 19.84 27.21 -17.51
C LEU A 204 20.62 26.78 -16.25
N LEU A 205 20.21 25.69 -15.60
CA LEU A 205 20.90 25.15 -14.43
C LEU A 205 22.32 24.66 -14.77
N ALA A 206 22.52 24.07 -15.95
CA ALA A 206 23.82 23.61 -16.41
C ALA A 206 24.78 24.76 -16.71
N GLN A 207 24.29 25.82 -17.35
CA GLN A 207 25.08 26.97 -17.81
C GLN A 207 25.39 27.96 -16.67
N GLU A 208 24.38 28.32 -15.86
CA GLU A 208 24.50 29.42 -14.88
C GLU A 208 24.87 28.95 -13.46
N TYR A 209 24.74 27.66 -13.14
CA TYR A 209 24.89 27.17 -11.75
C TYR A 209 25.83 25.97 -11.60
N ASN A 210 25.64 24.90 -12.38
CA ASN A 210 26.46 23.68 -12.26
C ASN A 210 26.43 22.85 -13.56
N PRO A 211 27.52 22.81 -14.36
CA PRO A 211 27.61 21.98 -15.56
C PRO A 211 27.31 20.49 -15.33
N GLU A 212 27.56 19.97 -14.13
CA GLU A 212 27.26 18.58 -13.76
C GLU A 212 25.81 18.35 -13.27
N ILE A 213 24.88 19.31 -13.41
CA ILE A 213 23.55 19.19 -12.79
C ILE A 213 22.79 17.92 -13.24
N VAL A 214 22.95 17.47 -14.49
CA VAL A 214 22.31 16.25 -15.00
C VAL A 214 22.86 14.99 -14.30
N PRO A 215 24.17 14.68 -14.31
CA PRO A 215 24.70 13.54 -13.55
C PRO A 215 24.44 13.63 -12.04
N ARG A 216 24.45 14.84 -11.44
CA ARG A 216 24.12 15.02 -10.02
C ARG A 216 22.65 14.69 -9.71
N LEU A 217 21.71 15.01 -10.60
CA LEU A 217 20.29 14.62 -10.46
C LEU A 217 20.06 13.12 -10.67
N VAL A 218 20.86 12.47 -11.53
CA VAL A 218 20.84 11.01 -11.72
C VAL A 218 21.36 10.31 -10.44
N GLN A 219 22.53 10.74 -9.93
CA GLN A 219 23.09 10.24 -8.68
C GLN A 219 22.11 10.40 -7.50
N LEU A 220 21.44 11.55 -7.39
CA LEU A 220 20.38 11.77 -6.40
C LEU A 220 19.21 10.78 -6.56
N ALA A 221 18.82 10.45 -7.80
CA ALA A 221 17.75 9.50 -8.07
C ALA A 221 18.12 8.07 -7.64
N ASP A 222 19.39 7.69 -7.74
CA ASP A 222 19.85 6.35 -7.39
C ASP A 222 19.95 6.21 -5.86
N LEU A 223 20.63 7.15 -5.19
CA LEU A 223 20.69 7.22 -3.71
C LEU A 223 19.29 7.24 -3.08
N ALA A 224 18.40 8.11 -3.58
CA ALA A 224 17.02 8.20 -3.07
C ALA A 224 16.19 6.94 -3.30
N ARG A 225 16.54 6.11 -4.30
CA ARG A 225 15.84 4.87 -4.60
C ARG A 225 16.31 3.74 -3.69
N GLU A 226 17.62 3.62 -3.46
CA GLU A 226 18.20 2.64 -2.54
C GLU A 226 17.73 2.88 -1.11
N ASP A 227 17.83 4.12 -0.62
CA ASP A 227 17.33 4.52 0.71
C ASP A 227 15.82 4.24 0.86
N GLU A 228 15.00 4.56 -0.15
CA GLU A 228 13.55 4.29 -0.06
C GLU A 228 13.26 2.80 -0.08
N LEU A 229 13.98 1.98 -0.86
CA LEU A 229 13.80 0.53 -0.90
C LEU A 229 14.12 -0.11 0.46
N GLU A 230 15.23 0.28 1.09
CA GLU A 230 15.61 -0.23 2.42
C GLU A 230 14.60 0.22 3.48
N LEU A 231 14.25 1.51 3.52
CA LEU A 231 13.27 2.04 4.48
C LEU A 231 11.85 1.48 4.25
N GLN A 232 11.49 1.14 3.02
CA GLN A 232 10.25 0.43 2.71
C GLN A 232 10.32 -1.02 3.20
N SER A 233 11.40 -1.75 2.90
CA SER A 233 11.64 -3.13 3.36
C SER A 233 11.52 -3.25 4.88
N GLN A 234 12.15 -2.34 5.63
CA GLN A 234 12.03 -2.27 7.08
C GLN A 234 10.58 -2.03 7.53
N ALA A 235 9.86 -1.10 6.90
CA ALA A 235 8.45 -0.81 7.24
C ALA A 235 7.53 -1.99 6.96
N GLU A 236 7.76 -2.71 5.86
CA GLU A 236 7.04 -3.94 5.51
C GLU A 236 7.32 -5.07 6.50
N SER A 237 8.58 -5.25 6.92
CA SER A 237 8.99 -6.22 7.94
C SER A 237 8.33 -5.93 9.30
N ILE A 238 8.35 -4.67 9.74
CA ILE A 238 7.67 -4.21 10.97
C ILE A 238 6.16 -4.47 10.91
N CYS A 239 5.52 -4.14 9.77
CA CYS A 239 4.09 -4.43 9.58
C CYS A 239 3.84 -5.94 9.63
N ARG A 240 4.54 -6.75 8.82
CA ARG A 240 4.37 -8.21 8.77
C ARG A 240 4.52 -8.88 10.15
N LYS A 241 5.39 -8.37 11.01
CA LYS A 241 5.66 -8.94 12.36
C LYS A 241 4.60 -8.58 13.41
N HIS A 242 3.90 -7.45 13.26
CA HIS A 242 3.07 -6.88 14.32
C HIS A 242 1.61 -6.61 13.94
N LEU A 243 1.30 -6.58 12.64
CA LEU A 243 -0.05 -6.45 12.10
C LEU A 243 -0.88 -7.69 12.41
N ARG A 244 -2.16 -7.49 12.78
CA ARG A 244 -3.18 -8.54 12.81
C ARG A 244 -4.47 -8.04 12.16
N TRP A 245 -5.27 -8.96 11.63
CA TRP A 245 -6.65 -8.67 11.26
C TRP A 245 -7.58 -9.05 12.41
N GLN A 246 -8.53 -8.19 12.76
CA GLN A 246 -9.53 -8.46 13.79
C GLN A 246 -10.82 -7.68 13.47
N HIS A 247 -11.97 -8.35 13.45
CA HIS A 247 -13.30 -7.75 13.23
C HIS A 247 -13.35 -6.74 12.05
N GLY A 248 -12.81 -7.14 10.89
CA GLY A 248 -12.78 -6.31 9.67
C GLY A 248 -11.74 -5.17 9.65
N GLN A 249 -10.95 -5.01 10.72
CA GLN A 249 -9.93 -3.98 10.85
C GLN A 249 -8.52 -4.57 10.84
N LEU A 250 -7.55 -3.75 10.40
CA LEU A 250 -6.14 -3.95 10.76
C LEU A 250 -5.91 -3.44 12.18
N VAL A 251 -5.20 -4.21 12.97
CA VAL A 251 -4.77 -3.89 14.33
C VAL A 251 -3.24 -3.84 14.37
N PHE A 252 -2.69 -2.77 14.93
CA PHE A 252 -1.25 -2.61 15.14
C PHE A 252 -0.95 -2.18 16.59
N PRO A 253 -0.01 -2.83 17.31
CA PRO A 253 0.33 -2.46 18.69
C PRO A 253 0.88 -1.03 18.79
N ARG A 254 0.17 -0.17 19.51
CA ARG A 254 0.56 1.22 19.74
C ARG A 254 1.93 1.32 20.41
N ARG A 255 2.23 0.48 21.40
CA ARG A 255 3.54 0.48 22.06
C ARG A 255 4.69 0.31 21.05
N ARG A 256 4.56 -0.62 20.11
CA ARG A 256 5.55 -0.82 19.03
C ARG A 256 5.64 0.37 18.10
N PHE A 257 4.54 1.07 17.83
CA PHE A 257 4.55 2.31 17.05
C PHE A 257 5.28 3.46 17.77
N MET A 258 5.10 3.60 19.09
CA MET A 258 5.79 4.61 19.89
C MET A 258 7.31 4.38 19.96
N GLU A 259 7.75 3.12 19.87
CA GLU A 259 9.17 2.72 19.81
C GLU A 259 9.85 3.08 18.46
N LEU A 260 9.09 3.46 17.42
CA LEU A 260 9.63 3.79 16.09
C LEU A 260 10.11 5.23 15.96
N SER A 261 11.16 5.45 15.16
CA SER A 261 11.56 6.79 14.71
C SER A 261 10.45 7.46 13.89
N THR A 262 10.43 8.80 13.86
CA THR A 262 9.43 9.59 13.10
C THR A 262 9.34 9.19 11.62
N ALA A 263 10.46 8.82 11.00
CA ALA A 263 10.50 8.33 9.62
C ALA A 263 9.78 6.98 9.46
N MET A 264 9.99 6.06 10.39
CA MET A 264 9.36 4.74 10.38
C MET A 264 7.89 4.79 10.82
N GLN A 265 7.52 5.66 11.75
CA GLN A 265 6.11 5.97 12.07
C GLN A 265 5.34 6.34 10.79
N ARG A 266 5.83 7.32 10.02
CA ARG A 266 5.21 7.76 8.76
C ARG A 266 5.08 6.62 7.74
N ARG A 267 6.12 5.79 7.58
CA ARG A 267 6.10 4.65 6.64
C ARG A 267 5.15 3.54 7.08
N VAL A 268 5.13 3.19 8.37
CA VAL A 268 4.18 2.21 8.92
C VAL A 268 2.74 2.70 8.73
N LEU A 269 2.40 3.94 9.07
CA LEU A 269 1.04 4.47 8.83
C LEU A 269 0.65 4.38 7.34
N ARG A 270 1.53 4.77 6.42
CA ARG A 270 1.30 4.62 4.98
C ARG A 270 1.11 3.14 4.61
N ARG A 271 1.94 2.23 5.10
CA ARG A 271 1.81 0.80 4.79
C ARG A 271 0.53 0.17 5.34
N LEU A 272 0.08 0.55 6.54
CA LEU A 272 -1.21 0.12 7.09
C LEU A 272 -2.39 0.55 6.19
N LEU A 273 -2.40 1.81 5.72
CA LEU A 273 -3.43 2.31 4.81
C LEU A 273 -3.39 1.62 3.44
N GLU A 274 -2.19 1.31 2.95
CA GLU A 274 -2.00 0.58 1.69
C GLU A 274 -2.47 -0.87 1.78
N ILE A 275 -2.15 -1.58 2.87
CA ILE A 275 -2.64 -2.95 3.10
C ILE A 275 -4.17 -2.98 3.18
N TYR A 276 -4.81 -1.99 3.85
CA TYR A 276 -6.26 -1.94 3.98
C TYR A 276 -6.99 -1.53 2.68
N ARG A 277 -6.49 -0.51 1.97
CA ARG A 277 -7.16 0.07 0.79
C ARG A 277 -6.68 -0.49 -0.55
N GLY A 278 -5.58 -1.23 -0.57
CA GLY A 278 -4.83 -1.58 -1.79
C GLY A 278 -4.08 -0.42 -2.46
N HIS A 279 -4.24 0.83 -1.99
CA HIS A 279 -3.56 2.00 -2.56
C HIS A 279 -3.53 3.24 -1.65
N LEU A 280 -2.59 4.17 -1.93
CA LEU A 280 -2.45 5.46 -1.23
C LEU A 280 -3.00 6.68 -2.00
N ARG A 281 -3.88 6.48 -2.99
CA ARG A 281 -4.53 7.59 -3.71
C ARG A 281 -5.24 8.52 -2.72
N GLN A 282 -5.07 9.83 -2.92
CA GLN A 282 -5.57 10.93 -2.08
C GLN A 282 -5.01 11.00 -0.63
N ILE A 283 -4.08 10.12 -0.23
CA ILE A 283 -3.42 10.22 1.08
C ILE A 283 -2.21 11.16 1.00
N THR A 284 -2.37 12.37 1.54
CA THR A 284 -1.34 13.42 1.58
C THR A 284 -0.40 13.27 2.78
N PHE A 285 0.69 14.04 2.79
CA PHE A 285 1.55 14.17 3.97
C PHE A 285 0.78 14.67 5.20
N LEU A 286 -0.13 15.64 5.03
CA LEU A 286 -0.93 16.20 6.12
C LEU A 286 -1.85 15.14 6.76
N HIS A 287 -2.46 14.26 5.96
CA HIS A 287 -3.27 13.15 6.48
C HIS A 287 -2.44 12.19 7.35
N VAL A 288 -1.20 11.88 6.94
CA VAL A 288 -0.29 11.01 7.69
C VAL A 288 0.19 11.68 8.99
N GLU A 289 0.58 12.96 8.94
CA GLU A 289 1.01 13.68 10.16
C GLU A 289 -0.14 13.95 11.13
N GLN A 290 -1.35 14.26 10.65
CA GLN A 290 -2.53 14.43 11.50
C GLN A 290 -2.82 13.13 12.27
N TRP A 291 -2.83 11.99 11.58
CA TRP A 291 -3.02 10.69 12.21
C TRP A 291 -1.87 10.34 13.18
N ARG A 292 -0.62 10.60 12.79
CA ARG A 292 0.55 10.39 13.67
C ARG A 292 0.45 11.20 14.95
N ARG A 293 0.10 12.50 14.87
CA ARG A 293 -0.11 13.36 16.04
C ARG A 293 -1.23 12.83 16.95
N GLN A 294 -2.35 12.40 16.38
CA GLN A 294 -3.42 11.77 17.17
C GLN A 294 -2.93 10.53 17.95
N ILE A 295 -2.06 9.70 17.35
CA ILE A 295 -1.43 8.54 18.02
C ILE A 295 -0.39 8.94 19.09
N LEU A 296 0.25 10.12 18.99
CA LEU A 296 1.21 10.56 20.00
C LEU A 296 0.53 11.30 21.17
N GLU A 297 -0.41 12.20 20.86
CA GLU A 297 -0.95 13.19 21.80
C GLU A 297 -2.16 12.68 22.59
N ASN A 298 -2.94 11.73 22.04
CA ASN A 298 -4.24 11.35 22.60
C ASN A 298 -4.27 9.87 23.02
N THR A 299 -4.66 9.58 24.26
CA THR A 299 -4.78 8.18 24.75
C THR A 299 -5.85 7.36 24.03
N SER A 300 -6.82 8.02 23.41
CA SER A 300 -7.76 7.43 22.46
C SER A 300 -8.16 8.46 21.40
N PHE A 301 -8.36 8.05 20.15
CA PHE A 301 -8.79 8.94 19.07
C PHE A 301 -9.62 8.21 18.02
N GLN A 302 -10.33 8.98 17.20
CA GLN A 302 -10.94 8.54 15.94
C GLN A 302 -10.76 9.65 14.91
N LEU A 303 -10.38 9.27 13.69
CA LEU A 303 -10.12 10.20 12.58
C LEU A 303 -10.68 9.60 11.28
N SER A 304 -11.36 10.43 10.50
CA SER A 304 -11.72 10.12 9.13
C SER A 304 -10.60 10.58 8.21
N LEU A 305 -10.06 9.66 7.40
CA LEU A 305 -9.13 9.94 6.31
C LEU A 305 -9.85 9.66 4.98
N PRO A 306 -9.33 10.12 3.82
CA PRO A 306 -9.99 9.91 2.53
C PRO A 306 -10.36 8.45 2.26
N HIS A 307 -11.65 8.16 2.34
CA HIS A 307 -12.27 6.83 2.18
C HIS A 307 -11.75 5.75 3.15
N VAL A 308 -11.32 6.11 4.36
CA VAL A 308 -10.96 5.14 5.41
C VAL A 308 -11.05 5.75 6.81
N TRP A 309 -11.59 4.99 7.76
CA TRP A 309 -11.57 5.36 9.17
C TRP A 309 -10.34 4.78 9.87
N VAL A 310 -9.76 5.56 10.78
CA VAL A 310 -8.69 5.11 11.68
C VAL A 310 -9.03 5.51 13.11
N SER A 311 -8.62 4.70 14.07
CA SER A 311 -8.80 4.98 15.50
C SER A 311 -7.65 4.41 16.30
N GLY A 312 -7.65 4.68 17.60
CA GLY A 312 -6.69 4.08 18.52
C GLY A 312 -7.15 4.20 19.97
N ASN A 313 -6.60 3.34 20.81
CA ASN A 313 -6.71 3.39 22.26
C ASN A 313 -5.29 3.36 22.87
N VAL A 314 -5.16 2.98 24.15
CA VAL A 314 -3.87 2.94 24.85
C VAL A 314 -2.94 1.84 24.29
N GLU A 315 -3.50 0.75 23.78
CA GLU A 315 -2.77 -0.47 23.41
C GLU A 315 -2.58 -0.62 21.90
N TYR A 316 -3.55 -0.19 21.11
CA TYR A 316 -3.67 -0.50 19.69
C TYR A 316 -4.07 0.70 18.82
N ILE A 317 -3.63 0.63 17.57
CA ILE A 317 -4.04 1.47 16.45
C ILE A 317 -4.88 0.59 15.52
N PHE A 318 -6.02 1.12 15.06
CA PHE A 318 -6.96 0.43 14.19
C PHE A 318 -7.10 1.15 12.84
N VAL A 319 -7.17 0.38 11.76
CA VAL A 319 -7.46 0.88 10.40
C VAL A 319 -8.62 0.10 9.81
N GLY A 320 -9.62 0.82 9.32
CA GLY A 320 -10.82 0.26 8.71
C GLY A 320 -12.09 0.45 9.53
N ALA A 321 -13.22 0.06 8.95
CA ALA A 321 -14.49 -0.04 9.67
C ALA A 321 -14.50 -1.28 10.57
N PHE A 322 -14.96 -1.14 11.81
CA PHE A 322 -15.25 -2.28 12.68
C PHE A 322 -16.48 -3.03 12.16
N SER A 323 -16.32 -4.28 11.76
CA SER A 323 -17.42 -5.17 11.39
C SER A 323 -17.76 -6.10 12.56
N GLY A 324 -18.46 -5.55 13.55
CA GLY A 324 -19.22 -6.36 14.49
C GLY A 324 -20.50 -6.82 13.83
N GLU A 325 -20.79 -8.12 13.86
CA GLU A 325 -22.15 -8.59 13.57
C GLU A 325 -23.07 -8.18 14.72
N LYS A 326 -24.24 -7.61 14.40
CA LYS A 326 -25.29 -7.48 15.41
C LYS A 326 -25.78 -8.86 15.78
N TRP A 327 -25.92 -9.11 17.07
CA TRP A 327 -26.35 -10.40 17.60
C TRP A 327 -27.50 -10.19 18.59
N GLU A 328 -28.48 -11.08 18.53
CA GLU A 328 -29.64 -11.05 19.41
C GLU A 328 -29.31 -11.62 20.80
N PRO A 329 -30.02 -11.23 21.87
CA PRO A 329 -29.85 -11.81 23.20
C PRO A 329 -29.94 -13.34 23.18
N VAL A 330 -28.98 -14.01 23.84
CA VAL A 330 -28.92 -15.48 23.94
C VAL A 330 -28.90 -15.90 25.41
N GLU A 331 -29.66 -16.94 25.73
CA GLU A 331 -29.63 -17.57 27.04
C GLU A 331 -28.32 -18.33 27.27
N LEU A 332 -27.62 -18.03 28.36
CA LEU A 332 -26.43 -18.75 28.80
C LEU A 332 -26.85 -19.89 29.72
N THR A 333 -26.78 -21.12 29.19
CA THR A 333 -26.95 -22.34 29.98
C THR A 333 -25.93 -22.41 31.11
N VAL A 334 -26.37 -22.80 32.31
CA VAL A 334 -25.54 -22.93 33.51
C VAL A 334 -25.63 -24.38 34.02
N PRO A 335 -24.53 -25.16 34.01
CA PRO A 335 -23.25 -24.88 33.35
C PRO A 335 -23.37 -24.94 31.81
N GLY A 336 -22.47 -24.27 31.09
CA GLY A 336 -22.53 -24.21 29.63
C GLY A 336 -21.71 -23.09 29.01
N GLN A 337 -21.92 -22.83 27.72
CA GLN A 337 -21.28 -21.71 27.01
C GLN A 337 -22.13 -21.22 25.84
N VAL A 338 -21.98 -19.94 25.49
CA VAL A 338 -22.58 -19.34 24.29
C VAL A 338 -21.51 -18.63 23.46
N LYS A 339 -21.72 -18.59 22.14
CA LYS A 339 -20.91 -17.81 21.19
C LYS A 339 -21.78 -16.72 20.59
N VAL A 340 -21.40 -15.45 20.80
CA VAL A 340 -22.19 -14.27 20.42
C VAL A 340 -21.28 -13.14 19.96
N GLY A 341 -21.52 -12.55 18.78
CA GLY A 341 -20.80 -11.36 18.32
C GLY A 341 -19.26 -11.46 18.26
N GLY A 342 -18.69 -12.66 18.11
CA GLY A 342 -17.25 -12.93 18.19
C GLY A 342 -16.70 -13.24 19.59
N PHE A 343 -17.52 -13.13 20.63
CA PHE A 343 -17.20 -13.49 22.01
C PHE A 343 -17.64 -14.92 22.33
N THR A 344 -16.93 -15.61 23.22
CA THR A 344 -17.38 -16.87 23.83
C THR A 344 -17.52 -16.66 25.34
N VAL A 345 -18.73 -16.81 25.88
CA VAL A 345 -18.99 -16.67 27.32
C VAL A 345 -19.27 -18.06 27.89
N ARG A 346 -18.53 -18.46 28.92
CA ARG A 346 -18.62 -19.79 29.56
C ARG A 346 -19.05 -19.65 31.02
N ALA A 347 -19.95 -20.52 31.46
CA ALA A 347 -20.51 -20.63 32.80
C ALA A 347 -20.11 -21.97 33.42
N GLU A 348 -19.38 -21.94 34.54
CA GLU A 348 -18.85 -23.11 35.23
C GLU A 348 -19.27 -23.10 36.71
N LEU A 349 -19.81 -24.21 37.20
CA LEU A 349 -20.21 -24.37 38.60
C LEU A 349 -19.07 -25.00 39.42
N TRP A 350 -18.85 -24.44 40.60
CA TRP A 350 -17.81 -24.87 41.55
C TRP A 350 -18.39 -24.93 42.96
N GLU A 351 -17.92 -25.87 43.78
CA GLU A 351 -18.11 -25.79 45.22
C GLU A 351 -17.16 -24.73 45.80
N ARG A 352 -17.60 -24.03 46.85
CA ARG A 352 -16.83 -22.95 47.47
C ARG A 352 -15.42 -23.36 47.90
N GLY A 353 -15.26 -24.60 48.39
CA GLY A 353 -13.97 -25.15 48.82
C GLY A 353 -13.04 -25.60 47.68
N SER A 354 -13.54 -25.74 46.46
CA SER A 354 -12.79 -26.19 45.28
C SER A 354 -12.66 -25.13 44.18
N LEU A 355 -13.02 -23.88 44.46
CA LEU A 355 -13.02 -22.78 43.49
C LEU A 355 -11.57 -22.43 43.08
N PRO A 356 -11.18 -22.57 41.80
CA PRO A 356 -9.84 -22.21 41.35
C PRO A 356 -9.58 -20.69 41.44
N PRO A 357 -8.32 -20.23 41.43
CA PRO A 357 -7.99 -18.80 41.39
C PRO A 357 -8.70 -18.08 40.24
N ARG A 358 -9.17 -16.85 40.48
CA ARG A 358 -9.86 -16.02 39.48
C ARG A 358 -8.87 -15.43 38.48
N THR A 359 -9.16 -15.51 37.18
CA THR A 359 -8.39 -14.84 36.11
C THR A 359 -8.97 -13.47 35.79
N GLU A 360 -8.22 -12.60 35.09
CA GLU A 360 -8.67 -11.26 34.69
C GLU A 360 -9.91 -11.29 33.77
N ASP A 361 -10.06 -12.36 32.99
CA ASP A 361 -11.20 -12.63 32.11
C ASP A 361 -12.36 -13.38 32.80
N SER A 362 -12.43 -13.41 34.14
CA SER A 362 -13.47 -14.13 34.88
C SER A 362 -14.02 -13.38 36.09
N GLU A 363 -15.29 -13.63 36.40
CA GLU A 363 -15.95 -13.16 37.63
C GLU A 363 -16.77 -14.27 38.30
N ASP A 364 -16.81 -14.22 39.63
CA ASP A 364 -17.43 -15.22 40.48
C ASP A 364 -18.69 -14.67 41.19
N PHE A 365 -19.75 -15.46 41.19
CA PHE A 365 -21.07 -15.11 41.73
C PHE A 365 -21.62 -16.23 42.63
N ASP A 366 -22.34 -15.86 43.69
CA ASP A 366 -23.09 -16.80 44.51
C ASP A 366 -24.30 -17.31 43.70
N LEU A 367 -24.37 -18.62 43.44
CA LEU A 367 -25.45 -19.19 42.62
C LEU A 367 -26.83 -18.96 43.25
N ALA A 368 -26.95 -19.00 44.58
CA ALA A 368 -28.22 -18.79 45.28
C ALA A 368 -28.69 -17.32 45.22
N GLY A 369 -27.77 -16.39 44.97
CA GLY A 369 -28.06 -14.96 44.80
C GLY A 369 -28.54 -14.57 43.39
N LEU A 370 -28.55 -15.48 42.43
CA LEU A 370 -28.87 -15.21 41.02
C LEU A 370 -30.34 -15.50 40.66
N LYS A 371 -30.89 -14.74 39.70
CA LYS A 371 -32.21 -15.01 39.09
C LYS A 371 -32.06 -15.58 37.68
N LEU A 372 -32.05 -16.90 37.58
CA LEU A 372 -31.95 -17.63 36.31
C LEU A 372 -33.23 -17.45 35.45
N PRO A 373 -33.15 -17.55 34.11
CA PRO A 373 -31.96 -17.87 33.33
C PRO A 373 -31.01 -16.68 33.19
N LEU A 374 -29.75 -16.96 32.89
CA LEU A 374 -28.79 -15.91 32.54
C LEU A 374 -28.92 -15.55 31.06
N VAL A 375 -28.87 -14.27 30.75
CA VAL A 375 -28.95 -13.76 29.38
C VAL A 375 -27.70 -12.96 29.05
N VAL A 376 -27.04 -13.32 27.96
CA VAL A 376 -25.97 -12.53 27.36
C VAL A 376 -26.62 -11.66 26.28
N ARG A 377 -26.42 -10.34 26.34
CA ARG A 377 -27.02 -9.37 25.40
C ARG A 377 -26.12 -8.18 25.13
N THR A 378 -26.40 -7.43 24.08
CA THR A 378 -25.81 -6.10 23.86
C THR A 378 -26.38 -5.06 24.83
N ARG A 379 -25.72 -3.89 24.90
CA ARG A 379 -26.21 -2.75 25.69
C ARG A 379 -27.53 -2.20 25.14
N ARG A 380 -28.38 -1.73 26.05
CA ARG A 380 -29.64 -1.05 25.78
C ARG A 380 -29.55 0.40 26.27
N GLU A 381 -30.36 1.28 25.69
CA GLU A 381 -30.47 2.64 26.21
C GLU A 381 -31.00 2.62 27.65
N GLY A 382 -30.45 3.49 28.50
CA GLY A 382 -30.81 3.55 29.92
C GLY A 382 -30.14 2.50 30.81
N ASP A 383 -29.38 1.53 30.29
CA ASP A 383 -28.70 0.50 31.08
C ASP A 383 -27.86 1.09 32.24
N ARG A 384 -28.04 0.53 33.45
CA ARG A 384 -27.30 0.89 34.67
C ARG A 384 -26.78 -0.35 35.40
N LEU A 385 -25.66 -0.17 36.09
CA LEU A 385 -25.03 -1.16 36.95
C LEU A 385 -24.57 -0.46 38.25
N ARG A 386 -24.81 -1.09 39.40
CA ARG A 386 -24.15 -0.70 40.66
C ARG A 386 -22.82 -1.45 40.74
N PRO A 387 -21.66 -0.77 40.71
CA PRO A 387 -20.37 -1.46 40.74
C PRO A 387 -20.11 -2.12 42.09
N PHE A 388 -19.52 -3.32 42.10
CA PHE A 388 -19.05 -3.94 43.34
C PHE A 388 -18.04 -3.03 44.06
N GLY A 389 -18.20 -2.91 45.38
CA GLY A 389 -17.39 -2.03 46.24
C GLY A 389 -17.56 -0.52 45.97
N GLY A 390 -18.55 -0.10 45.17
CA GLY A 390 -18.80 1.30 44.83
C GLY A 390 -20.13 1.83 45.37
N ALA A 391 -20.21 3.14 45.60
CA ALA A 391 -21.45 3.81 45.96
C ALA A 391 -22.32 4.13 44.74
N GLY A 392 -23.62 3.79 44.82
CA GLY A 392 -24.64 4.18 43.83
C GLY A 392 -24.62 3.41 42.51
N THR A 393 -25.55 3.74 41.61
CA THR A 393 -25.63 3.14 40.26
C THR A 393 -24.94 4.05 39.24
N LYS A 394 -24.13 3.49 38.34
CA LYS A 394 -23.56 4.18 37.17
C LYS A 394 -24.30 3.76 35.88
N LYS A 395 -24.36 4.64 34.87
CA LYS A 395 -24.84 4.25 33.54
C LYS A 395 -23.76 3.41 32.85
N VAL A 396 -24.17 2.43 32.05
CA VAL A 396 -23.23 1.62 31.25
C VAL A 396 -22.45 2.48 30.26
N LYS A 397 -23.09 3.51 29.67
CA LYS A 397 -22.40 4.50 28.82
C LYS A 397 -21.18 5.11 29.52
N ASP A 398 -21.32 5.47 30.79
CA ASP A 398 -20.28 6.17 31.55
C ASP A 398 -19.17 5.18 31.95
N LEU A 399 -19.53 3.97 32.36
CA LEU A 399 -18.57 2.87 32.62
C LEU A 399 -17.71 2.52 31.39
N LEU A 400 -18.31 2.51 30.20
CA LEU A 400 -17.60 2.25 28.93
C LEU A 400 -16.70 3.44 28.51
N ILE A 401 -16.98 4.66 28.99
CA ILE A 401 -16.11 5.83 28.82
C ILE A 401 -14.95 5.76 29.81
N ASP A 402 -15.23 5.50 31.09
CA ASP A 402 -14.24 5.31 32.17
C ASP A 402 -13.22 4.22 31.78
N ALA A 403 -13.71 3.08 31.26
CA ALA A 403 -12.89 1.96 30.77
C ALA A 403 -12.30 2.16 29.36
N ARG A 404 -12.44 3.36 28.76
CA ARG A 404 -11.86 3.75 27.46
C ARG A 404 -12.20 2.82 26.28
N ILE A 405 -13.37 2.18 26.31
CA ILE A 405 -13.84 1.29 25.24
C ILE A 405 -14.10 2.13 23.96
N PRO A 406 -13.56 1.76 22.78
CA PRO A 406 -13.83 2.46 21.52
C PRO A 406 -15.31 2.50 21.18
N VAL A 407 -15.83 3.64 20.71
CA VAL A 407 -17.28 3.84 20.47
C VAL A 407 -17.87 2.77 19.55
N GLN A 408 -17.12 2.36 18.53
CA GLN A 408 -17.50 1.39 17.52
C GLN A 408 -17.83 0.00 18.09
N ILE A 409 -17.18 -0.40 19.19
CA ILE A 409 -17.39 -1.74 19.78
C ILE A 409 -18.40 -1.73 20.93
N ARG A 410 -18.76 -0.54 21.47
CA ARG A 410 -19.65 -0.42 22.64
C ARG A 410 -21.03 -1.04 22.42
N ASP A 411 -21.53 -1.02 21.19
CA ASP A 411 -22.83 -1.60 20.83
C ASP A 411 -22.80 -3.13 20.62
N PHE A 412 -21.61 -3.73 20.61
CA PHE A 412 -21.39 -5.15 20.33
C PHE A 412 -20.87 -5.94 21.53
N LEU A 413 -20.42 -5.26 22.60
CA LEU A 413 -19.93 -5.90 23.82
C LEU A 413 -21.02 -6.74 24.50
N PRO A 414 -20.67 -7.94 25.02
CA PRO A 414 -21.58 -8.76 25.81
C PRO A 414 -21.78 -8.16 27.21
N LEU A 415 -23.03 -8.01 27.61
CA LEU A 415 -23.45 -7.78 28.99
C LEU A 415 -24.08 -9.07 29.48
N ILE A 416 -23.56 -9.63 30.57
CA ILE A 416 -24.11 -10.82 31.21
C ILE A 416 -25.11 -10.36 32.26
N CYS A 417 -26.36 -10.81 32.16
CA CYS A 417 -27.48 -10.40 32.99
C CYS A 417 -28.15 -11.60 33.65
N ASP A 418 -28.72 -11.40 34.84
CA ASP A 418 -29.79 -12.23 35.39
C ASP A 418 -31.15 -11.56 35.10
N GLN A 419 -32.26 -12.12 35.59
CA GLN A 419 -33.59 -11.51 35.38
C GLN A 419 -33.75 -10.12 36.03
N GLU A 420 -32.92 -9.75 37.01
CA GLU A 420 -33.03 -8.50 37.76
C GLU A 420 -32.07 -7.40 37.26
N GLY A 421 -30.98 -7.74 36.56
CA GLY A 421 -30.09 -6.75 35.98
C GLY A 421 -28.76 -7.28 35.45
N ILE A 422 -27.84 -6.34 35.17
CA ILE A 422 -26.50 -6.64 34.65
C ILE A 422 -25.63 -7.17 35.80
N LEU A 423 -25.14 -8.40 35.67
CA LEU A 423 -24.17 -9.01 36.57
C LEU A 423 -22.76 -8.51 36.28
N TRP A 424 -22.38 -8.51 35.00
CA TRP A 424 -21.01 -8.27 34.55
C TRP A 424 -20.94 -7.70 33.14
N ILE A 425 -19.99 -6.79 32.95
CA ILE A 425 -19.52 -6.31 31.66
C ILE A 425 -18.04 -6.72 31.58
N PRO A 426 -17.68 -7.72 30.73
CA PRO A 426 -16.31 -8.20 30.61
C PRO A 426 -15.33 -7.08 30.31
N THR A 427 -14.12 -7.21 30.88
CA THR A 427 -13.02 -6.22 30.87
C THR A 427 -13.37 -4.80 31.37
N VAL A 428 -14.59 -4.56 31.87
CA VAL A 428 -15.09 -3.24 32.27
C VAL A 428 -15.47 -3.20 33.75
N ARG A 429 -16.49 -3.96 34.19
CA ARG A 429 -16.96 -3.92 35.59
C ARG A 429 -17.93 -5.05 35.94
N ARG A 430 -17.78 -5.64 37.15
CA ARG A 430 -18.82 -6.43 37.81
C ARG A 430 -19.79 -5.57 38.62
N SER A 431 -21.00 -6.07 38.81
CA SER A 431 -21.97 -5.53 39.76
C SER A 431 -21.76 -6.05 41.17
N ASP A 432 -22.45 -5.44 42.15
CA ASP A 432 -22.56 -5.95 43.51
C ASP A 432 -23.58 -7.10 43.68
N ARG A 433 -24.34 -7.44 42.63
CA ARG A 433 -25.28 -8.55 42.63
C ARG A 433 -24.55 -9.89 42.81
N ALA A 434 -25.20 -10.81 43.53
CA ALA A 434 -24.69 -12.15 43.84
C ALA A 434 -23.22 -12.16 44.29
N ALA A 435 -22.85 -11.22 45.17
CA ALA A 435 -21.55 -11.22 45.82
C ALA A 435 -21.37 -12.47 46.70
N LEU A 436 -20.15 -12.99 46.74
CA LEU A 436 -19.80 -14.16 47.56
C LEU A 436 -19.82 -13.77 49.05
N SER A 437 -20.29 -14.68 49.88
CA SER A 437 -20.39 -14.56 51.34
C SER A 437 -19.86 -15.83 52.03
N ASP A 438 -19.76 -15.83 53.35
CA ASP A 438 -19.35 -17.01 54.13
C ASP A 438 -20.38 -18.14 54.07
N SER A 439 -21.65 -17.83 53.73
CA SER A 439 -22.72 -18.80 53.48
C SER A 439 -22.80 -19.33 52.04
N THR A 440 -21.96 -18.84 51.12
CA THR A 440 -22.01 -19.27 49.71
C THR A 440 -21.52 -20.72 49.57
N ALA A 441 -22.42 -21.66 49.28
CA ALA A 441 -22.08 -23.06 49.06
C ALA A 441 -21.62 -23.36 47.62
N GLN A 442 -22.36 -22.83 46.63
CA GLN A 442 -22.09 -23.02 45.20
C GLN A 442 -21.77 -21.70 44.52
N VAL A 443 -20.68 -21.70 43.75
CA VAL A 443 -20.17 -20.54 43.02
C VAL A 443 -20.34 -20.76 41.53
N LEU A 444 -20.94 -19.78 40.85
CA LEU A 444 -20.91 -19.68 39.41
C LEU A 444 -19.74 -18.80 38.99
N ARG A 445 -18.77 -19.40 38.28
CA ARG A 445 -17.75 -18.66 37.55
C ARG A 445 -18.24 -18.38 36.14
N ILE A 446 -18.18 -17.11 35.73
CA ILE A 446 -18.43 -16.69 34.35
C ILE A 446 -17.12 -16.20 33.76
N THR A 447 -16.70 -16.83 32.68
CA THR A 447 -15.44 -16.53 31.97
C THR A 447 -15.75 -15.99 30.58
N ASN A 448 -15.22 -14.82 30.26
CA ASN A 448 -15.17 -14.33 28.88
C ASN A 448 -13.97 -14.97 28.20
N VAL A 449 -14.21 -16.09 27.51
CA VAL A 449 -13.22 -16.69 26.64
C VAL A 449 -13.10 -15.79 25.41
N SER A 450 -12.34 -14.72 25.57
CA SER A 450 -11.76 -13.97 24.47
C SER A 450 -11.07 -14.98 23.56
N ALA A 451 -11.28 -14.85 22.25
CA ALA A 451 -10.59 -15.69 21.29
C ALA A 451 -9.10 -15.32 21.29
N ASN A 452 -8.35 -15.93 22.23
CA ASN A 452 -7.02 -16.38 21.94
C ASN A 452 -7.13 -17.23 20.68
N VAL A 453 -6.89 -16.61 19.53
CA VAL A 453 -6.51 -17.30 18.31
C VAL A 453 -5.13 -17.88 18.60
N SER A 454 -5.11 -18.98 19.34
CA SER A 454 -3.99 -19.91 19.38
C SER A 454 -3.74 -20.31 17.94
N HIS A 455 -2.65 -19.78 17.39
CA HIS A 455 -2.22 -20.07 16.03
C HIS A 455 -1.98 -21.58 15.91
N SER A 456 -2.79 -22.23 15.07
CA SER A 456 -2.38 -23.34 14.22
C SER A 456 -2.01 -22.77 12.85
#